data_AF-A0A928ZF63-F1
#
_entry.id   AF-A0A928ZF63-F1
#
_cell.length_a   1.000
_cell.length_b   1.000
_cell.length_c   1.000
_cell.angle_alpha   90.00
_cell.angle_beta   90.00
_cell.angle_gamma   90.00
#
_symmetry.space_group_name_H-M   'P 1'
#
loop_
_entity.id
_entity.type
_entity.pdbx_description
1 polymer ?
#
loop_
_entity_poly.entity_id
_entity_poly.type
_entity_poly.pdbx_seq_one_letter_code
_entity_poly.pdbx_strand_id
1 'polypeptide(L)'
;MEEQSDAQLRRQIQAATNKVESYNGFSKWFCFGGEGIIANNDPEEQEKIIKYNTLVANAVIFQNTVDLTEILQQLKREGYLIDPEDIKALSPYLTEHIKRFGDYWLDMNIWPKALDEMMALGV
;
A
#
# COMPACT_ATOMS: atom_id res chain seq x y z
N MET A 1 17.18 -21.83 -27.55
CA MET A 1 16.29 -21.84 -26.38
C MET A 1 16.84 -21.00 -25.21
N GLU A 2 18.03 -20.39 -25.32
CA GLU A 2 18.60 -19.50 -24.28
C GLU A 2 18.06 -18.05 -24.32
N GLU A 3 17.76 -17.51 -25.50
CA GLU A 3 17.23 -16.13 -25.68
C GLU A 3 15.90 -15.86 -24.93
N GLN A 4 15.04 -16.87 -24.79
CA GLN A 4 13.77 -16.72 -24.06
C GLN A 4 13.96 -16.64 -22.54
N SER A 5 14.99 -17.30 -21.99
CA SER A 5 15.32 -17.25 -20.57
C SER A 5 15.75 -15.85 -20.16
N ASP A 6 16.52 -15.18 -21.01
CA ASP A 6 17.04 -13.84 -20.76
C ASP A 6 15.93 -12.76 -20.81
N ALA A 7 15.00 -12.86 -21.76
CA ALA A 7 13.83 -11.98 -21.82
C ALA A 7 12.85 -12.19 -20.65
N GLN A 8 12.61 -13.44 -20.24
CA GLN A 8 11.78 -13.76 -19.08
C GLN A 8 12.42 -13.31 -17.76
N LEU A 9 13.73 -13.53 -17.60
CA LEU A 9 14.50 -13.08 -16.44
C LEU A 9 14.47 -11.55 -16.32
N ARG A 10 14.68 -10.81 -17.42
CA ARG A 10 14.55 -9.34 -17.44
C ARG A 10 13.17 -8.86 -17.00
N ARG A 11 12.09 -9.49 -17.46
CA ARG A 11 10.72 -9.13 -17.05
C ARG A 11 10.49 -9.37 -15.56
N GLN A 12 11.00 -10.48 -15.03
CA GLN A 12 10.92 -10.77 -13.59
C GLN A 12 11.69 -9.75 -12.75
N ILE A 13 12.93 -9.41 -13.17
CA ILE A 13 13.73 -8.38 -12.52
C ILE A 13 12.98 -7.04 -12.54
N GLN A 14 12.46 -6.61 -13.69
CA GLN A 14 11.73 -5.36 -13.79
C GLN A 14 10.47 -5.34 -12.91
N ALA A 15 9.72 -6.43 -12.88
CA ALA A 15 8.53 -6.54 -12.04
C ALA A 15 8.87 -6.47 -10.54
N ALA A 16 9.97 -7.09 -10.12
CA ALA A 16 10.45 -7.00 -8.74
C ALA A 16 10.92 -5.56 -8.40
N THR A 17 11.70 -4.94 -9.30
CA THR A 17 12.18 -3.56 -9.14
C THR A 17 11.02 -2.58 -9.04
N ASN A 18 10.03 -2.65 -9.94
CA ASN A 18 8.87 -1.76 -9.92
C ASN A 18 8.10 -1.83 -8.58
N LYS A 19 7.99 -3.02 -7.98
CA LYS A 19 7.34 -3.19 -6.66
C LYS A 19 8.12 -2.48 -5.56
N VAL A 20 9.43 -2.66 -5.54
CA VAL A 20 10.32 -2.02 -4.55
C VAL A 20 10.33 -0.51 -4.73
N GLU A 21 10.39 -0.01 -5.97
CA GLU A 21 10.35 1.42 -6.27
C GLU A 21 9.02 2.05 -5.87
N SER A 22 7.91 1.37 -6.16
CA SER A 22 6.57 1.85 -5.77
C SER A 22 6.43 1.91 -4.25
N TYR A 23 6.92 0.89 -3.53
CA TYR A 23 6.96 0.91 -2.06
C TYR A 23 7.85 2.02 -1.52
N ASN A 24 9.03 2.24 -2.12
CA ASN A 24 9.94 3.29 -1.69
C ASN A 24 9.33 4.69 -1.88
N GLY A 25 8.68 4.94 -3.02
CA GLY A 25 7.96 6.19 -3.27
C GLY A 25 6.81 6.38 -2.27
N PHE A 26 6.03 5.33 -2.05
CA PHE A 26 4.94 5.32 -1.09
C PHE A 26 5.41 5.57 0.35
N SER A 27 6.45 4.87 0.81
CA SER A 27 7.02 5.03 2.14
C SER A 27 7.59 6.44 2.34
N LYS A 28 8.30 6.99 1.35
CA LYS A 28 8.79 8.38 1.40
C LYS A 28 7.68 9.40 1.49
N TRP A 29 6.52 9.13 0.91
CA TRP A 29 5.36 10.02 0.99
C TRP A 29 4.89 10.23 2.43
N PHE A 30 5.08 9.27 3.34
CA PHE A 30 4.73 9.42 4.76
C PHE A 30 5.77 10.21 5.57
N CYS A 31 7.01 10.37 5.10
CA CYS A 31 8.02 11.15 5.81
C CYS A 31 7.65 12.64 5.85
N PHE A 32 7.23 13.14 7.01
CA PHE A 32 6.92 14.56 7.24
C PHE A 32 8.20 15.36 7.55
N GLY A 33 8.33 16.55 6.96
CA GLY A 33 9.36 17.53 7.37
C GLY A 33 10.78 17.31 6.83
N GLY A 34 10.98 16.48 5.81
CA GLY A 34 12.31 16.32 5.20
C GLY A 34 12.40 15.43 3.98
N GLU A 35 11.29 15.02 3.35
CA GLU A 35 11.29 14.10 2.18
C GLU A 35 12.05 12.78 2.40
N GLY A 36 12.23 12.36 3.66
CA GLY A 36 13.04 11.20 4.03
C GLY A 36 14.53 11.49 4.21
N ILE A 37 14.95 12.76 4.21
CA ILE A 37 16.29 13.19 4.56
C ILE A 37 16.43 13.13 6.08
N ILE A 38 17.30 12.25 6.54
CA ILE A 38 17.68 12.20 7.95
C ILE A 38 18.66 13.34 8.19
N ALA A 39 18.20 14.38 8.90
CA ALA A 39 19.00 15.58 9.18
C ALA A 39 20.13 15.34 10.20
N ASN A 40 20.02 14.30 11.04
CA ASN A 40 20.96 14.01 12.13
C ASN A 40 21.74 12.73 11.86
N ASN A 41 23.06 12.75 12.12
CA ASN A 41 23.94 11.59 12.02
C ASN A 41 23.91 10.71 13.29
N ASP A 42 22.76 10.66 13.97
CA ASP A 42 22.54 9.81 15.14
C ASP A 42 21.87 8.50 14.68
N PRO A 43 22.54 7.35 14.79
CA PRO A 43 22.00 6.05 14.39
C PRO A 43 20.68 5.69 15.09
N GLU A 44 20.50 6.07 16.36
CA GLU A 44 19.28 5.73 17.10
C GLU A 44 18.06 6.49 16.57
N GLU A 45 18.25 7.79 16.27
CA GLU A 45 17.20 8.62 15.69
C GLU A 45 16.86 8.18 14.25
N GLN A 46 17.86 7.78 13.47
CA GLN A 46 17.67 7.18 12.15
C GLN A 46 16.80 5.91 12.20
N GLU A 47 17.13 5.01 13.12
CA GLU A 47 16.41 3.76 13.29
C GLU A 47 14.95 4.01 13.70
N LYS A 48 14.70 4.96 14.61
CA LYS A 48 13.34 5.36 15.02
C LYS A 48 12.54 5.85 13.81
N ILE A 49 13.10 6.79 13.02
CA ILE A 49 12.43 7.34 11.84
C ILE A 49 12.04 6.22 10.87
N ILE A 50 12.98 5.30 10.56
CA ILE A 50 12.72 4.19 9.64
C ILE A 50 11.61 3.29 10.17
N LYS A 51 11.66 2.91 11.45
CA LYS A 51 10.66 2.02 12.07
C LYS A 51 9.27 2.65 12.10
N TYR A 52 9.15 3.90 12.55
CA TYR A 52 7.86 4.59 12.60
C TYR A 52 7.29 4.81 11.20
N ASN A 53 8.12 5.19 10.24
CA ASN A 53 7.66 5.37 8.86
C ASN A 53 7.18 4.05 8.25
N THR A 54 7.90 2.96 8.49
CA THR A 54 7.50 1.61 8.05
C THR A 54 6.18 1.19 8.70
N LEU A 55 5.99 1.49 10.00
CA LEU A 55 4.74 1.19 10.70
C LEU A 55 3.54 1.92 10.07
N VAL A 56 3.68 3.22 9.83
CA VAL A 56 2.62 4.04 9.20
C VAL A 56 2.33 3.54 7.78
N ALA A 57 3.37 3.29 6.97
CA ALA A 57 3.21 2.76 5.63
C ALA A 57 2.44 1.43 5.63
N ASN A 58 2.80 0.50 6.51
CA ASN A 58 2.12 -0.79 6.63
C ASN A 58 0.66 -0.65 7.08
N ALA A 59 0.37 0.25 8.01
CA ALA A 59 -1.01 0.51 8.45
C ALA A 59 -1.88 1.02 7.30
N VAL A 60 -1.35 1.91 6.47
CA VAL A 60 -2.07 2.43 5.30
C VAL A 60 -2.20 1.37 4.20
N ILE A 61 -1.17 0.57 3.93
CA ILE A 61 -1.24 -0.55 2.98
C ILE A 61 -2.37 -1.50 3.36
N PHE A 62 -2.49 -1.80 4.65
CA PHE A 62 -3.55 -2.63 5.17
C PHE A 62 -4.93 -2.01 4.91
N GLN A 63 -5.14 -0.74 5.27
CA GLN A 63 -6.41 -0.05 5.01
C GLN A 63 -6.74 -0.01 3.51
N ASN A 64 -5.77 0.34 2.66
CA ASN A 64 -5.97 0.37 1.21
C ASN A 64 -6.36 -1.01 0.66
N THR A 65 -5.77 -2.08 1.20
CA THR A 65 -6.11 -3.45 0.81
C THR A 65 -7.54 -3.81 1.21
N VAL A 66 -7.97 -3.41 2.40
CA VAL A 66 -9.35 -3.59 2.88
C VAL A 66 -10.32 -2.83 1.97
N ASP A 67 -10.07 -1.54 1.72
CA ASP A 67 -10.93 -0.70 0.89
C ASP A 67 -11.04 -1.23 -0.55
N LEU A 68 -9.91 -1.61 -1.16
CA LEU A 68 -9.90 -2.22 -2.50
C LEU A 68 -10.71 -3.53 -2.52
N THR A 69 -10.61 -4.35 -1.48
CA THR A 69 -11.37 -5.60 -1.37
C THR A 69 -12.87 -5.33 -1.25
N GLU A 70 -13.29 -4.37 -0.43
CA GLU A 70 -14.69 -3.98 -0.31
C GLU A 70 -15.24 -3.45 -1.66
N ILE A 71 -14.46 -2.63 -2.38
CA ILE A 71 -14.84 -2.09 -3.70
C ILE A 71 -14.98 -3.22 -4.73
N LEU A 72 -14.03 -4.15 -4.81
CA LEU A 72 -14.08 -5.28 -5.74
C LEU A 72 -15.31 -6.17 -5.47
N GLN A 73 -15.63 -6.42 -4.20
CA GLN A 73 -16.83 -7.17 -3.83
C GLN A 73 -18.11 -6.43 -4.23
N GLN A 74 -18.15 -5.11 -4.02
CA GLN A 74 -19.30 -4.28 -4.42
C GLN A 74 -19.51 -4.33 -5.93
N LEU A 75 -18.45 -4.15 -6.73
CA LEU A 75 -18.50 -4.26 -8.19
C LEU A 75 -19.01 -5.64 -8.64
N LYS A 76 -18.57 -6.72 -7.98
CA LYS A 76 -19.08 -8.07 -8.25
C LYS A 76 -20.58 -8.22 -7.95
N ARG A 77 -21.08 -7.62 -6.86
CA ARG A 77 -22.52 -7.61 -6.52
C ARG A 77 -23.36 -6.81 -7.51
N GLU A 78 -22.79 -5.75 -8.08
CA GLU A 78 -23.41 -4.94 -9.12
C GLU A 78 -23.42 -5.62 -10.50
N GLY A 79 -22.76 -6.78 -10.64
CA GLY A 79 -22.75 -7.57 -11.86
C GLY A 79 -21.59 -7.28 -12.80
N TYR A 80 -20.58 -6.49 -12.37
CA TYR A 80 -19.36 -6.29 -13.14
C TYR A 80 -18.53 -7.58 -13.18
N LEU A 81 -17.99 -7.90 -14.35
CA LEU A 81 -17.01 -8.97 -14.53
C LEU A 81 -15.63 -8.43 -14.16
N ILE A 82 -14.97 -9.06 -13.21
CA ILE A 82 -13.61 -8.70 -12.75
C ILE A 82 -12.66 -9.79 -13.23
N ASP A 83 -11.69 -9.42 -14.08
CA ASP A 83 -10.64 -10.34 -14.52
C ASP A 83 -9.60 -10.50 -13.39
N PRO A 84 -9.21 -11.74 -13.02
CA PRO A 84 -8.10 -11.96 -12.10
C PRO A 84 -6.79 -11.26 -12.49
N GLU A 85 -6.54 -11.02 -13.78
CA GLU A 85 -5.36 -10.27 -14.24
C GLU A 85 -5.43 -8.78 -13.86
N ASP A 86 -6.62 -8.18 -13.84
CA ASP A 86 -6.80 -6.79 -13.38
C ASP A 86 -6.48 -6.65 -11.90
N ILE A 87 -6.87 -7.65 -11.09
CA ILE A 87 -6.58 -7.68 -9.65
C ILE A 87 -5.07 -7.73 -9.40
N LYS A 88 -4.32 -8.47 -10.22
CA LYS A 88 -2.84 -8.55 -10.11
C LYS A 88 -2.15 -7.23 -10.45
N ALA A 89 -2.78 -6.38 -11.24
CA ALA A 89 -2.26 -5.05 -11.58
C ALA A 89 -2.53 -4.01 -10.49
N LEU A 90 -3.46 -4.29 -9.56
CA LEU A 90 -3.75 -3.38 -8.45
C LEU A 90 -2.56 -3.30 -7.48
N SER A 91 -2.30 -2.09 -7.02
CA SER A 91 -1.29 -1.79 -6.02
C SER A 91 -1.95 -1.14 -4.80
N PRO A 92 -1.63 -1.59 -3.57
CA PRO A 92 -2.15 -0.98 -2.36
C PRO A 92 -1.42 0.33 -2.01
N TYR A 93 -0.54 0.85 -2.87
CA TYR A 93 0.29 2.04 -2.62
C TYR A 93 -0.38 3.36 -3.06
N LEU A 94 -1.70 3.43 -2.96
CA LEU A 94 -2.50 4.60 -3.30
C LEU A 94 -2.42 5.64 -2.18
N THR A 95 -2.28 6.92 -2.54
CA THR A 95 -2.16 8.04 -1.58
C THR A 95 -3.13 9.19 -1.84
N GLU A 96 -3.79 9.22 -2.99
CA GLU A 96 -4.65 10.34 -3.42
C GLU A 96 -5.86 10.56 -2.52
N HIS A 97 -6.43 9.49 -1.96
CA HIS A 97 -7.56 9.53 -1.04
C HIS A 97 -7.15 9.86 0.40
N ILE A 98 -5.87 9.91 0.69
CA ILE A 98 -5.35 10.12 2.05
C ILE A 98 -5.17 11.61 2.28
N LYS A 99 -5.98 12.17 3.18
CA LYS A 99 -5.72 13.48 3.73
C LYS A 99 -4.46 13.40 4.59
N ARG A 100 -3.36 13.99 4.12
CA ARG A 100 -2.05 14.02 4.81
C ARG A 100 -1.93 15.17 5.81
N PHE A 101 -2.64 16.28 5.55
CA PHE A 101 -2.57 17.51 6.32
C PHE A 101 -3.98 18.05 6.63
N GLY A 102 -4.08 18.81 7.72
CA GLY A 102 -5.29 19.48 8.16
C GLY A 102 -5.92 18.84 9.37
N ASP A 103 -7.11 19.33 9.73
CA ASP A 103 -7.79 18.88 10.95
C ASP A 103 -8.50 17.54 10.73
N TYR A 104 -8.34 16.65 11.71
CA TYR A 104 -9.06 15.39 11.80
C TYR A 104 -10.07 15.48 12.94
N TRP A 105 -11.32 15.24 12.61
CA TRP A 105 -12.38 15.01 13.60
C TRP A 105 -12.61 13.51 13.68
N LEU A 106 -12.19 12.92 14.79
CA LEU A 106 -12.39 11.51 15.08
C LEU A 106 -13.63 11.36 15.94
N ASP A 107 -14.66 10.68 15.42
CA ASP A 107 -15.78 10.25 16.24
C ASP A 107 -15.40 8.92 16.93
N MET A 108 -15.07 9.00 18.20
CA MET A 108 -14.65 7.86 19.02
C MET A 108 -15.80 6.86 19.28
N ASN A 109 -17.03 7.17 18.87
CA ASN A 109 -18.16 6.24 18.96
C ASN A 109 -18.26 5.32 17.73
N ILE A 110 -17.53 5.62 16.66
CA ILE A 110 -17.51 4.80 15.45
C ILE A 110 -16.42 3.74 15.60
N TRP A 111 -16.85 2.49 15.77
CA TRP A 111 -15.94 1.36 15.77
C TRP A 111 -15.65 0.91 14.34
N PRO A 112 -14.39 0.64 13.98
CA PRO A 112 -14.08 -0.02 12.72
C PRO A 112 -14.83 -1.36 12.66
N LYS A 113 -15.32 -1.74 11.48
CA LYS A 113 -15.89 -3.07 11.30
C LYS A 113 -14.85 -4.13 11.68
N ALA A 114 -15.30 -5.24 12.24
CA ALA A 114 -14.39 -6.31 12.63
C ALA A 114 -13.70 -6.90 11.39
N LEU A 115 -12.42 -7.23 11.53
CA LEU A 115 -11.64 -7.82 10.44
C LEU A 115 -12.27 -9.12 9.92
N ASP A 116 -12.81 -9.94 10.82
CA ASP A 116 -13.47 -11.19 10.45
C ASP A 116 -14.74 -10.97 9.62
N GLU A 117 -15.50 -9.92 9.92
CA GLU A 117 -16.69 -9.53 9.13
C GLU A 117 -16.29 -9.03 7.74
N MET A 118 -15.14 -8.37 7.62
CA MET A 118 -14.58 -7.91 6.34
C MET A 118 -14.03 -9.07 5.50
N MET A 119 -13.39 -10.07 6.12
CA MET A 119 -12.86 -11.26 5.43
C MET A 119 -13.94 -12.30 5.10
N ALA A 120 -15.00 -12.40 5.91
CA ALA A 120 -16.13 -13.32 5.68
C ALA A 120 -16.93 -13.01 4.40
N LEU A 121 -16.71 -11.84 3.79
CA LEU A 121 -17.35 -11.43 2.54
C LEU A 121 -16.61 -11.90 1.27
N GLY A 122 -15.57 -12.73 1.41
CA GLY A 122 -15.13 -13.68 0.39
C GLY A 122 -14.01 -13.19 -0.52
N VAL A 123 -12.84 -13.81 -0.34
CA VAL A 123 -12.01 -14.36 -1.41
C VAL A 123 -12.08 -15.88 -1.30
#